data_AF-A0A9P0Z5Z9-F1
#
_entry.id   AF-A0A9P0Z5Z9-F1
#
_cell.length_a   1.000
_cell.length_b   1.000
_cell.length_c   1.000
_cell.angle_alpha   90.00
_cell.angle_beta   90.00
_cell.angle_gamma   90.00
#
_symmetry.space_group_name_H-M   'P 1'
#
loop_
_entity.id
_entity.type
_entity.pdbx_description
1 polymer ?
#
loop_
_entity_poly.entity_id
_entity_poly.type
_entity_poly.pdbx_seq_one_letter_code
_entity_poly.pdbx_strand_id
1 'polypeptide(L)'
;MVDGFPYEVPEEYQNRPLLKGRATVDMKVKVKDNPNLEECIFRIVLDGYNAPVTSGNFVDLVERHFYDGMEIQRADGFVVQTGDPEGPAEGFIDPSTEKTRTVPLEIMVIGEKMPFYGSTLEEKPSIRKQLSVFFSPFSRIFQELGLFKAQTRLPFNAFGTMAMARDEFENNSGSSQVFWLLKESELTPSNANILDGRYAVFGYVIKNEDLLADLKVGDVIESMQVVSGLDNLVNPTYKIAG
;
A
#
# COMPACT_ATOMS: atom_id res chain seq x y z
N MET A 1 -14.43 -20.57 -9.16
CA MET A 1 -13.01 -20.24 -9.38
C MET A 1 -12.98 -19.10 -10.37
N VAL A 2 -12.17 -18.08 -10.16
CA VAL A 2 -12.02 -16.98 -11.13
C VAL A 2 -10.92 -17.42 -12.09
N ASP A 3 -11.24 -17.63 -13.37
CA ASP A 3 -10.36 -18.22 -14.39
C ASP A 3 -9.25 -17.26 -14.90
N GLY A 4 -8.72 -16.41 -14.02
CA GLY A 4 -7.67 -15.45 -14.35
C GLY A 4 -7.75 -14.14 -13.57
N PHE A 5 -6.78 -13.27 -13.82
CA PHE A 5 -6.78 -11.92 -13.25
C PHE A 5 -7.95 -11.09 -13.84
N PRO A 6 -8.72 -10.36 -13.01
CA PRO A 6 -10.08 -9.92 -13.39
C PRO A 6 -10.17 -8.71 -14.33
N TYR A 7 -9.06 -8.06 -14.66
CA TYR A 7 -9.01 -6.90 -15.56
C TYR A 7 -7.62 -6.71 -16.19
N GLU A 8 -7.51 -5.83 -17.18
CA GLU A 8 -6.23 -5.43 -17.76
C GLU A 8 -5.72 -4.16 -17.08
N VAL A 9 -4.43 -4.16 -16.71
CA VAL A 9 -3.74 -2.98 -16.19
C VAL A 9 -3.47 -2.00 -17.35
N PRO A 10 -3.59 -0.67 -17.16
CA PRO A 10 -3.32 0.31 -18.20
C PRO A 10 -1.94 0.14 -18.86
N GLU A 11 -1.86 0.38 -20.18
CA GLU A 11 -0.66 0.17 -21.01
C GLU A 11 0.60 0.83 -20.42
N GLU A 12 0.45 2.02 -19.82
CA GLU A 12 1.52 2.76 -19.14
C GLU A 12 2.22 1.96 -18.03
N TYR A 13 1.52 1.03 -17.38
CA TYR A 13 2.03 0.23 -16.26
C TYR A 13 2.22 -1.24 -16.62
N GLN A 14 1.85 -1.67 -17.83
CA GLN A 14 1.89 -3.09 -18.22
C GLN A 14 3.30 -3.69 -18.19
N ASN A 15 4.33 -2.88 -18.44
CA ASN A 15 5.73 -3.33 -18.44
C ASN A 15 6.41 -3.25 -17.07
N ARG A 16 5.71 -2.82 -16.03
CA ARG A 16 6.23 -2.77 -14.65
C ARG A 16 6.04 -4.13 -13.97
N PRO A 17 6.71 -4.39 -12.83
CA PRO A 17 6.36 -5.52 -11.98
C PRO A 17 4.89 -5.45 -11.55
N LEU A 18 4.13 -6.50 -11.81
CA LEU A 18 2.69 -6.59 -11.49
C LEU A 18 2.41 -7.85 -10.67
N LEU A 19 1.70 -7.71 -9.56
CA LEU A 19 1.18 -8.87 -8.82
C LEU A 19 -0.22 -9.21 -9.33
N LYS A 20 -0.34 -10.24 -10.17
CA LYS A 20 -1.63 -10.69 -10.74
C LYS A 20 -2.32 -11.74 -9.87
N GLY A 21 -2.48 -11.45 -8.59
CA GLY A 21 -3.08 -12.36 -7.62
C GLY A 21 -2.79 -11.92 -6.20
N ARG A 22 -2.55 -12.87 -5.31
CA ARG A 22 -2.08 -12.59 -3.94
C ARG A 22 -0.71 -13.19 -3.71
N ALA A 23 0.05 -12.56 -2.85
CA ALA A 23 1.30 -13.08 -2.31
C ALA A 23 1.29 -12.98 -0.80
N THR A 24 2.16 -13.74 -0.15
CA THR A 24 2.38 -13.66 1.29
C THR A 24 3.86 -13.45 1.54
N VAL A 25 4.17 -12.51 2.41
CA VAL A 25 5.53 -12.14 2.82
C VAL A 25 5.66 -12.32 4.32
N ASP A 26 6.74 -12.97 4.75
CA ASP A 26 7.15 -12.96 6.15
C ASP A 26 8.21 -11.86 6.33
N MET A 27 7.95 -10.91 7.22
CA MET A 27 8.85 -9.81 7.60
C MET A 27 9.41 -10.12 8.98
N LYS A 28 10.71 -10.35 9.06
CA LYS A 28 11.45 -10.61 10.29
C LYS A 28 12.05 -9.31 10.80
N VAL A 29 11.71 -8.92 12.01
CA VAL A 29 12.18 -7.68 12.65
C VAL A 29 12.91 -8.02 13.94
N LYS A 30 14.09 -7.42 14.10
CA LYS A 30 14.85 -7.39 15.34
C LYS A 30 14.45 -6.16 16.13
N VAL A 31 13.93 -6.39 17.33
CA VAL A 31 13.47 -5.34 18.23
C VAL A 31 14.63 -4.97 19.16
N LYS A 32 15.05 -3.72 19.11
CA LYS A 32 16.13 -3.19 19.97
C LYS A 32 15.58 -2.86 21.35
N ASP A 33 16.43 -3.02 22.36
CA ASP A 33 16.20 -2.56 23.74
C ASP A 33 14.89 -3.04 24.39
N ASN A 34 14.39 -4.21 23.99
CA ASN A 34 13.22 -4.84 24.60
C ASN A 34 13.62 -6.18 25.27
N PRO A 35 13.59 -6.28 26.62
CA PRO A 35 14.01 -7.48 27.34
C PRO A 35 13.04 -8.67 27.17
N ASN A 36 11.83 -8.43 26.65
CA ASN A 36 10.80 -9.45 26.51
C ASN A 36 10.57 -9.90 25.06
N LEU A 37 11.13 -9.16 24.09
CA LEU A 37 10.95 -9.40 22.67
C LEU A 37 12.22 -8.99 21.92
N GLU A 38 13.05 -9.95 21.56
CA GLU A 38 14.28 -9.69 20.79
C GLU A 38 14.01 -9.70 19.27
N GLU A 39 13.02 -10.49 18.85
CA GLU A 39 12.73 -10.76 17.44
C GLU A 39 11.24 -11.08 17.27
N CYS A 40 10.66 -10.59 16.18
CA CYS A 40 9.29 -10.91 15.78
C CYS A 40 9.20 -11.17 14.27
N ILE A 41 8.23 -11.99 13.87
CA ILE A 41 7.93 -12.28 12.46
C ILE A 41 6.49 -11.88 12.19
N PHE A 42 6.29 -10.94 11.28
CA PHE A 42 4.98 -10.53 10.80
C PHE A 42 4.67 -11.25 9.51
N ARG A 43 3.47 -11.85 9.41
CA ARG A 43 3.00 -12.42 8.14
C ARG A 43 2.06 -11.44 7.47
N ILE A 44 2.39 -11.04 6.25
CA ILE A 44 1.68 -10.02 5.48
C ILE A 44 1.08 -10.67 4.23
N VAL A 45 -0.21 -10.47 3.99
CA VAL A 45 -0.86 -10.82 2.72
C VAL A 45 -0.94 -9.58 1.85
N LEU A 46 -0.49 -9.71 0.60
CA LEU A 46 -0.52 -8.67 -0.42
C LEU A 46 -1.67 -8.93 -1.39
N ASP A 47 -2.40 -7.88 -1.77
CA ASP A 47 -3.60 -7.96 -2.60
C ASP A 47 -3.44 -7.27 -3.96
N GLY A 48 -2.84 -8.01 -4.89
CA GLY A 48 -2.67 -7.59 -6.27
C GLY A 48 -3.99 -7.50 -7.05
N TYR A 49 -5.11 -8.06 -6.56
CA TYR A 49 -6.41 -7.84 -7.23
C TYR A 49 -6.89 -6.40 -7.13
N ASN A 50 -6.51 -5.68 -6.09
CA ASN A 50 -6.94 -4.30 -5.86
C ASN A 50 -5.82 -3.28 -6.11
N ALA A 51 -4.56 -3.68 -5.92
CA ALA A 51 -3.38 -2.83 -6.14
C ALA A 51 -2.24 -3.61 -6.84
N PRO A 52 -2.41 -4.01 -8.11
CA PRO A 52 -1.46 -4.87 -8.83
C PRO A 52 -0.09 -4.23 -9.05
N VAL A 53 -0.03 -2.92 -9.34
CA VAL A 53 1.24 -2.23 -9.61
C VAL A 53 2.02 -2.02 -8.30
N THR A 54 1.33 -1.58 -7.26
CA THR A 54 1.91 -1.31 -5.93
C THR A 54 2.38 -2.60 -5.28
N SER A 55 1.54 -3.65 -5.30
CA SER A 55 1.91 -4.96 -4.78
C SER A 55 3.04 -5.61 -5.59
N GLY A 56 2.99 -5.49 -6.92
CA GLY A 56 4.03 -6.02 -7.81
C GLY A 56 5.39 -5.36 -7.57
N ASN A 57 5.40 -4.04 -7.41
CA ASN A 57 6.59 -3.29 -7.04
C ASN A 57 7.15 -3.74 -5.68
N PHE A 58 6.30 -3.85 -4.65
CA PHE A 58 6.75 -4.28 -3.33
C PHE A 58 7.37 -5.70 -3.36
N VAL A 59 6.72 -6.66 -4.02
CA VAL A 59 7.27 -8.03 -4.15
C VAL A 59 8.58 -8.03 -4.92
N ASP A 60 8.71 -7.24 -6.00
CA ASP A 60 9.98 -7.11 -6.73
C ASP A 60 11.10 -6.55 -5.86
N LEU A 61 10.81 -5.58 -4.97
CA LEU A 61 11.78 -5.04 -4.03
C LEU A 61 12.16 -6.03 -2.91
N VAL A 62 11.20 -6.82 -2.42
CA VAL A 62 11.48 -7.92 -1.48
C VAL A 62 12.43 -8.95 -2.10
N GLU A 63 12.18 -9.36 -3.35
CA GLU A 63 13.05 -10.31 -4.07
C GLU A 63 14.45 -9.73 -4.39
N ARG A 64 14.61 -8.41 -4.32
CA ARG A 64 15.91 -7.72 -4.43
C ARG A 64 16.64 -7.59 -3.10
N HIS A 65 16.06 -8.08 -2.01
CA HIS A 65 16.56 -7.84 -0.65
C HIS A 65 16.64 -6.36 -0.29
N PHE A 66 15.79 -5.52 -0.90
CA PHE A 66 15.86 -4.06 -0.71
C PHE A 66 15.59 -3.66 0.74
N TYR A 67 14.65 -4.32 1.39
CA TYR A 67 14.25 -4.00 2.77
C TYR A 67 15.15 -4.66 3.83
N ASP A 68 16.04 -5.57 3.43
CA ASP A 68 16.86 -6.34 4.36
C ASP A 68 17.92 -5.43 5.00
N GLY A 69 17.96 -5.41 6.33
CA GLY A 69 18.82 -4.55 7.13
C GLY A 69 18.30 -3.11 7.30
N MET A 70 17.16 -2.74 6.71
CA MET A 70 16.60 -1.39 6.88
C MET A 70 16.06 -1.17 8.29
N GLU A 71 16.25 0.03 8.82
CA GLU A 71 15.63 0.40 10.09
C GLU A 71 14.17 0.81 9.92
N ILE A 72 13.41 0.78 11.00
CA ILE A 72 12.14 1.48 11.13
C ILE A 72 12.46 2.98 11.34
N GLN A 73 12.10 3.82 10.37
CA GLN A 73 12.40 5.26 10.41
C GLN A 73 11.36 6.06 11.21
N ARG A 74 10.12 5.57 11.33
CA ARG A 74 9.05 6.25 12.09
C ARG A 74 8.16 5.25 12.80
N ALA A 75 7.94 5.48 14.09
CA ALA A 75 6.98 4.78 14.93
C ALA A 75 6.41 5.76 15.96
N ASP A 76 5.19 6.27 15.72
CA ASP A 76 4.59 7.35 16.52
C ASP A 76 3.27 6.95 17.21
N GLY A 77 3.00 5.65 17.29
CA GLY A 77 1.77 5.10 17.88
C GLY A 77 0.54 5.15 16.97
N PHE A 78 0.62 5.82 15.83
CA PHE A 78 -0.40 5.80 14.78
C PHE A 78 0.05 4.98 13.58
N VAL A 79 1.33 5.13 13.21
CA VAL A 79 1.94 4.42 12.10
C VAL A 79 3.31 3.87 12.47
N VAL A 80 3.66 2.75 11.84
CA VAL A 80 5.05 2.29 11.69
C VAL A 80 5.40 2.43 10.22
N GLN A 81 6.51 3.09 9.89
CA GLN A 81 6.91 3.33 8.51
C GLN A 81 8.37 2.93 8.30
N THR A 82 8.61 2.32 7.13
CA THR A 82 9.94 1.94 6.67
C THR A 82 10.14 2.12 5.16
N GLY A 83 11.30 1.74 4.62
CA GLY A 83 11.58 1.69 3.19
C GLY A 83 12.17 2.97 2.61
N ASP A 84 12.66 3.87 3.47
CA ASP A 84 13.41 5.07 3.06
C ASP A 84 14.91 4.72 2.97
N PRO A 85 15.52 4.73 1.77
CA PRO A 85 16.92 4.33 1.61
C PRO A 85 17.88 5.35 2.20
N GLU A 86 19.07 4.90 2.61
CA GLU A 86 20.11 5.83 3.07
C GLU A 86 20.61 6.72 1.92
N GLY A 87 20.93 7.97 2.24
CA GLY A 87 21.52 8.93 1.31
C GLY A 87 20.49 9.89 0.70
N PRO A 88 20.79 10.51 -0.46
CA PRO A 88 19.92 11.51 -1.07
C PRO A 88 18.75 10.91 -1.87
N ALA A 89 18.65 9.59 -1.94
CA ALA A 89 17.57 8.93 -2.66
C ALA A 89 16.29 8.99 -1.83
N GLU A 90 15.18 9.41 -2.44
CA GLU A 90 13.86 9.48 -1.79
C GLU A 90 13.03 8.20 -2.05
N GLY A 91 13.65 7.18 -2.64
CA GLY A 91 13.01 5.92 -3.01
C GLY A 91 13.95 4.98 -3.76
N PHE A 92 13.42 3.86 -4.26
CA PHE A 92 14.22 2.88 -5.00
C PHE A 92 14.73 3.47 -6.32
N ILE A 93 16.04 3.48 -6.51
CA ILE A 93 16.69 3.82 -7.78
C ILE A 93 16.80 2.57 -8.62
N ASP A 94 16.19 2.58 -9.80
CA ASP A 94 16.27 1.47 -10.75
C ASP A 94 17.68 1.38 -11.34
N PRO A 95 18.44 0.28 -11.12
CA PRO A 95 19.81 0.15 -11.62
C PRO A 95 19.92 0.22 -13.15
N SER A 96 18.85 -0.08 -13.87
CA SER A 96 18.85 -0.07 -15.34
C SER A 96 18.60 1.32 -15.94
N THR A 97 17.98 2.24 -15.18
CA THR A 97 17.65 3.59 -15.67
C THR A 97 18.33 4.70 -14.87
N GLU A 98 18.93 4.37 -13.73
CA GLU A 98 19.53 5.31 -12.77
C GLU A 98 18.55 6.38 -12.26
N LYS A 99 17.24 6.08 -12.33
CA LYS A 99 16.15 6.97 -11.90
C LYS A 99 15.32 6.32 -10.81
N THR A 100 14.70 7.15 -9.99
CA THR A 100 13.71 6.70 -9.00
C THR A 100 12.56 6.00 -9.70
N ARG A 101 12.30 4.76 -9.30
CA ARG A 101 11.13 4.00 -9.74
C ARG A 101 9.94 4.46 -8.93
N THR A 102 8.99 5.12 -9.59
CA THR A 102 7.74 5.52 -8.95
C THR A 102 6.61 4.54 -9.28
N VAL A 103 5.61 4.48 -8.41
CA VAL A 103 4.34 3.76 -8.59
C VAL A 103 3.17 4.74 -8.51
N PRO A 104 2.12 4.56 -9.32
CA PRO A 104 0.96 5.42 -9.27
C PRO A 104 0.13 5.16 -8.01
N LEU A 105 -0.64 6.16 -7.57
CA LEU A 105 -1.70 5.95 -6.59
C LEU A 105 -2.74 4.98 -7.16
N GLU A 106 -2.90 3.82 -6.53
CA GLU A 106 -3.90 2.81 -6.87
C GLU A 106 -5.01 2.76 -5.83
N ILE A 107 -6.24 3.09 -6.24
CA ILE A 107 -7.42 3.04 -5.35
C ILE A 107 -8.53 2.25 -6.03
N MET A 108 -8.90 1.12 -5.43
CA MET A 108 -10.06 0.34 -5.86
C MET A 108 -11.33 0.74 -5.09
N VAL A 109 -12.38 1.11 -5.81
CA VAL A 109 -13.68 1.52 -5.25
C VAL A 109 -14.71 0.40 -5.40
N ILE A 110 -15.58 0.24 -4.41
CA ILE A 110 -16.68 -0.72 -4.47
C ILE A 110 -17.62 -0.37 -5.64
N GLY A 111 -17.95 -1.36 -6.46
CA GLY A 111 -18.77 -1.20 -7.67
C GLY A 111 -17.98 -1.03 -8.96
N GLU A 112 -16.70 -0.65 -8.88
CA GLU A 112 -15.83 -0.52 -10.04
C GLU A 112 -15.19 -1.87 -10.44
N LYS A 113 -14.84 -1.98 -11.74
CA LYS A 113 -14.25 -3.19 -12.32
C LYS A 113 -12.71 -3.21 -12.28
N MET A 114 -12.09 -2.04 -12.18
CA MET A 114 -10.64 -1.84 -12.14
C MET A 114 -10.29 -0.69 -11.19
N PRO A 115 -9.07 -0.65 -10.63
CA PRO A 115 -8.65 0.44 -9.76
C PRO A 115 -8.46 1.73 -10.54
N PHE A 116 -8.61 2.85 -9.83
CA PHE A 116 -8.24 4.16 -10.32
C PHE A 116 -6.74 4.38 -10.11
N TYR A 117 -6.10 4.95 -11.13
CA TYR A 117 -4.69 5.26 -11.14
C TYR A 117 -4.44 6.78 -11.07
N GLY A 118 -3.44 7.18 -10.29
CA GLY A 118 -2.83 8.52 -10.28
C GLY A 118 -3.74 9.68 -9.87
N SER A 119 -4.77 9.41 -9.10
CA SER A 119 -5.75 10.41 -8.68
C SER A 119 -6.47 10.00 -7.41
N THR A 120 -6.67 10.95 -6.52
CA THR A 120 -7.44 10.74 -5.29
C THR A 120 -8.94 10.65 -5.60
N LEU A 121 -9.73 10.14 -4.65
CA LEU A 121 -11.19 10.10 -4.80
C LEU A 121 -11.83 11.51 -4.82
N GLU A 122 -11.18 12.50 -4.21
CA GLU A 122 -11.66 13.90 -4.14
C GLU A 122 -11.57 14.63 -5.50
N GLU A 123 -10.58 14.24 -6.32
CA GLU A 123 -10.24 14.91 -7.58
C GLU A 123 -11.11 14.48 -8.78
N LYS A 124 -11.83 13.34 -8.72
CA LYS A 124 -12.54 12.80 -9.91
C LYS A 124 -13.98 13.32 -10.09
N PRO A 125 -14.30 14.01 -11.21
CA PRO A 125 -15.67 14.45 -11.53
C PRO A 125 -16.63 13.30 -11.85
N SER A 126 -16.14 12.16 -12.35
CA SER A 126 -17.00 11.02 -12.74
C SER A 126 -17.68 10.37 -11.55
N ILE A 127 -16.98 10.29 -10.41
CA ILE A 127 -17.56 9.87 -9.12
C ILE A 127 -18.58 10.92 -8.63
N ARG A 128 -18.31 12.23 -8.81
CA ARG A 128 -19.29 13.30 -8.51
C ARG A 128 -20.61 13.13 -9.27
N LYS A 129 -20.57 12.62 -10.51
CA LYS A 129 -21.75 12.48 -11.38
C LYS A 129 -22.51 11.18 -11.14
N GLN A 130 -21.82 10.07 -10.86
CA GLN A 130 -22.45 8.77 -10.59
C GLN A 130 -23.20 8.77 -9.25
N LEU A 131 -22.74 9.58 -8.28
CA LEU A 131 -23.45 9.86 -7.01
C LEU A 131 -24.68 10.78 -7.18
N SER A 132 -24.76 11.60 -8.25
CA SER A 132 -25.90 12.51 -8.45
C SER A 132 -27.15 11.80 -8.99
N VAL A 133 -27.03 10.56 -9.48
CA VAL A 133 -28.15 9.79 -10.07
C VAL A 133 -28.94 9.02 -8.99
N PHE A 134 -28.36 8.82 -7.80
CA PHE A 134 -28.99 8.06 -6.71
C PHE A 134 -29.73 8.89 -5.65
N PHE A 135 -29.65 10.23 -5.69
CA PHE A 135 -30.14 11.06 -4.57
C PHE A 135 -31.24 12.06 -4.97
N SER A 136 -32.43 11.81 -4.40
CA SER A 136 -33.59 12.70 -4.28
C SER A 136 -33.23 14.11 -3.76
N PRO A 137 -34.03 15.16 -4.05
CA PRO A 137 -33.73 16.59 -3.77
C PRO A 137 -33.37 17.00 -2.33
N PHE A 138 -33.38 16.08 -1.36
CA PHE A 138 -32.95 16.35 0.02
C PHE A 138 -31.42 16.49 0.20
N SER A 139 -30.61 16.16 -0.82
CA SER A 139 -29.14 16.04 -0.67
C SER A 139 -28.31 17.28 -1.03
N ARG A 140 -28.92 18.46 -1.23
CA ARG A 140 -28.14 19.70 -1.49
C ARG A 140 -27.25 20.11 -0.32
N ILE A 141 -27.63 19.78 0.91
CA ILE A 141 -26.84 20.07 2.12
C ILE A 141 -25.57 19.20 2.20
N PHE A 142 -25.60 17.97 1.66
CA PHE A 142 -24.44 17.06 1.67
C PHE A 142 -23.31 17.53 0.75
N GLN A 143 -23.62 18.31 -0.29
CA GLN A 143 -22.63 18.84 -1.23
C GLN A 143 -21.77 19.95 -0.61
N GLU A 144 -22.30 20.70 0.36
CA GLU A 144 -21.55 21.73 1.09
C GLU A 144 -20.69 21.16 2.24
N LEU A 145 -20.97 19.94 2.69
CA LEU A 145 -20.25 19.29 3.79
C LEU A 145 -19.04 18.42 3.35
N GLY A 146 -18.70 18.39 2.05
CA GLY A 146 -17.51 17.66 1.56
C GLY A 146 -17.55 16.13 1.76
N LEU A 147 -18.71 15.56 2.05
CA LEU A 147 -18.88 14.13 2.35
C LEU A 147 -19.00 13.29 1.07
N PHE A 148 -17.87 13.01 0.43
CA PHE A 148 -17.79 12.08 -0.71
C PHE A 148 -17.75 10.63 -0.18
N LYS A 149 -18.88 9.90 -0.27
CA LYS A 149 -19.05 8.51 0.20
C LYS A 149 -18.72 7.46 -0.87
N ALA A 150 -17.51 7.47 -1.43
CA ALA A 150 -17.03 6.33 -2.22
C ALA A 150 -16.27 5.38 -1.29
N GLN A 151 -16.82 4.19 -1.03
CA GLN A 151 -16.19 3.21 -0.15
C GLN A 151 -15.11 2.44 -0.94
N THR A 152 -13.89 2.40 -0.40
CA THR A 152 -12.77 1.63 -0.97
C THR A 152 -12.97 0.14 -0.71
N ARG A 153 -12.48 -0.71 -1.64
CA ARG A 153 -12.47 -2.16 -1.42
C ARG A 153 -11.46 -2.58 -0.35
N LEU A 154 -10.38 -1.83 -0.24
CA LEU A 154 -9.36 -1.97 0.79
C LEU A 154 -9.40 -0.74 1.71
N PRO A 155 -10.26 -0.75 2.74
CA PRO A 155 -10.35 0.36 3.69
C PRO A 155 -9.18 0.36 4.69
N PHE A 156 -8.78 1.55 5.13
CA PHE A 156 -7.85 1.81 6.23
C PHE A 156 -8.49 1.67 7.61
N ASN A 157 -9.43 0.75 7.77
CA ASN A 157 -10.21 0.61 8.99
C ASN A 157 -9.64 -0.44 9.95
N ALA A 158 -8.62 -1.21 9.54
CA ALA A 158 -8.07 -2.29 10.33
C ALA A 158 -6.65 -1.98 10.81
N PHE A 159 -6.38 -2.33 12.07
CA PHE A 159 -5.03 -2.48 12.58
C PHE A 159 -4.21 -3.39 11.63
N GLY A 160 -2.94 -3.07 11.38
CA GLY A 160 -2.08 -3.87 10.50
C GLY A 160 -2.32 -3.67 9.00
N THR A 161 -3.17 -2.72 8.60
CA THR A 161 -3.31 -2.32 7.19
C THR A 161 -2.01 -1.72 6.68
N MET A 162 -1.51 -2.25 5.56
CA MET A 162 -0.27 -1.84 4.91
C MET A 162 -0.55 -1.00 3.65
N ALA A 163 0.15 0.12 3.54
CA ALA A 163 0.02 1.02 2.41
C ALA A 163 1.34 1.66 1.98
N MET A 164 1.34 2.18 0.75
CA MET A 164 2.49 2.84 0.15
C MET A 164 2.52 4.32 0.56
N ALA A 165 3.65 4.78 1.08
CA ALA A 165 3.87 6.19 1.34
C ALA A 165 4.10 6.95 0.02
N ARG A 166 3.75 8.24 0.01
CA ARG A 166 3.89 9.14 -1.14
C ARG A 166 4.02 10.57 -0.66
N ASP A 167 4.52 11.45 -1.53
CA ASP A 167 4.43 12.90 -1.36
C ASP A 167 2.96 13.33 -1.35
N GLU A 168 2.62 14.30 -0.50
CA GLU A 168 1.27 14.82 -0.29
C GLU A 168 0.67 15.39 -1.58
N PHE A 169 1.49 16.11 -2.36
CA PHE A 169 1.04 16.86 -3.54
C PHE A 169 1.26 16.14 -4.87
N GLU A 170 1.93 14.98 -4.88
CA GLU A 170 2.17 14.18 -6.08
C GLU A 170 1.63 12.77 -5.93
N ASN A 171 0.53 12.48 -6.62
CA ASN A 171 -0.17 11.19 -6.52
C ASN A 171 0.64 10.02 -7.08
N ASN A 172 1.61 10.25 -7.98
CA ASN A 172 2.43 9.20 -8.59
C ASN A 172 3.87 9.18 -8.06
N SER A 173 4.07 9.61 -6.81
CA SER A 173 5.39 9.70 -6.17
C SER A 173 5.74 8.48 -5.31
N GLY A 174 4.81 7.55 -5.05
CA GLY A 174 5.10 6.37 -4.25
C GLY A 174 6.27 5.57 -4.85
N SER A 175 7.09 4.93 -4.03
CA SER A 175 8.26 4.20 -4.51
C SER A 175 8.54 2.95 -3.66
N SER A 176 9.33 3.09 -2.60
CA SER A 176 9.75 1.98 -1.74
C SER A 176 9.24 2.09 -0.31
N GLN A 177 8.88 3.29 0.12
CA GLN A 177 8.46 3.56 1.49
C GLN A 177 7.06 3.00 1.77
N VAL A 178 6.93 2.21 2.83
CA VAL A 178 5.67 1.56 3.22
C VAL A 178 5.38 1.84 4.68
N PHE A 179 4.09 1.87 5.03
CA PHE A 179 3.67 2.03 6.42
C PHE A 179 2.53 1.10 6.79
N TRP A 180 2.47 0.79 8.08
CA TRP A 180 1.39 0.02 8.71
C TRP A 180 0.62 0.91 9.68
N LEU A 181 -0.71 0.79 9.66
CA LEU A 181 -1.57 1.46 10.64
C LEU A 181 -1.61 0.70 11.96
N LEU A 182 -1.37 1.43 13.06
CA LEU A 182 -1.47 0.94 14.44
C LEU A 182 -2.80 1.29 15.13
N LYS A 183 -3.65 2.07 14.47
CA LYS A 183 -4.92 2.52 15.05
C LYS A 183 -6.04 2.32 14.06
N GLU A 184 -7.18 1.82 14.55
CA GLU A 184 -8.44 1.98 13.84
C GLU A 184 -8.68 3.47 13.65
N SER A 185 -8.71 3.93 12.39
CA SER A 185 -8.86 5.35 12.11
C SER A 185 -10.13 5.86 12.77
N GLU A 186 -10.02 6.96 13.52
CA GLU A 186 -11.17 7.59 14.14
C GLU A 186 -12.15 7.98 13.02
N LEU A 187 -13.28 7.29 13.01
CA LEU A 187 -14.37 7.58 12.10
C LEU A 187 -14.80 9.02 12.37
N THR A 188 -14.79 9.86 11.35
CA THR A 188 -15.45 11.17 11.44
C THR A 188 -16.93 10.94 11.84
N PRO A 189 -17.67 11.97 12.34
CA PRO A 189 -19.11 11.83 12.63
C PRO A 189 -19.96 11.29 11.48
N SER A 190 -19.41 11.27 10.27
CA SER A 190 -19.99 10.75 9.04
C SER A 190 -19.63 9.29 8.69
N ASN A 191 -18.89 8.61 9.57
CA ASN A 191 -18.37 7.26 9.39
C ASN A 191 -17.36 7.11 8.23
N ALA A 192 -16.67 8.19 7.86
CA ALA A 192 -15.65 8.21 6.82
C ALA A 192 -14.24 8.30 7.44
N ASN A 193 -13.33 7.47 6.91
CA ASN A 193 -11.92 7.48 7.26
C ASN A 193 -11.17 8.52 6.40
N ILE A 194 -10.32 9.32 7.01
CA ILE A 194 -9.59 10.42 6.35
C ILE A 194 -8.48 9.89 5.43
N LEU A 195 -7.96 8.69 5.70
CA LEU A 195 -6.91 8.07 4.88
C LEU A 195 -7.45 7.32 3.66
N ASP A 196 -8.73 6.95 3.69
CA ASP A 196 -9.38 6.24 2.59
C ASP A 196 -9.41 7.12 1.34
N GLY A 197 -8.92 6.58 0.23
CA GLY A 197 -8.86 7.30 -1.04
C GLY A 197 -7.70 8.30 -1.17
N ARG A 198 -6.75 8.32 -0.21
CA ARG A 198 -5.53 9.14 -0.27
C ARG A 198 -4.25 8.35 -0.43
N TYR A 199 -4.21 7.09 0.00
CA TYR A 199 -3.06 6.19 -0.16
C TYR A 199 -3.48 4.87 -0.81
N ALA A 200 -2.51 4.21 -1.45
CA ALA A 200 -2.70 2.88 -2.01
C ALA A 200 -2.51 1.82 -0.91
N VAL A 201 -3.63 1.28 -0.41
CA VAL A 201 -3.62 0.09 0.45
C VAL A 201 -3.39 -1.13 -0.42
N PHE A 202 -2.44 -1.98 -0.04
CA PHE A 202 -2.08 -3.14 -0.84
C PHE A 202 -1.76 -4.39 -0.03
N GLY A 203 -1.79 -4.32 1.31
CA GLY A 203 -1.57 -5.51 2.13
C GLY A 203 -2.12 -5.39 3.55
N TYR A 204 -2.11 -6.53 4.24
CA TYR A 204 -2.58 -6.65 5.63
C TYR A 204 -1.68 -7.61 6.39
N VAL A 205 -1.32 -7.24 7.61
CA VAL A 205 -0.73 -8.18 8.57
C VAL A 205 -1.81 -9.18 9.01
N ILE A 206 -1.50 -10.47 8.95
CA ILE A 206 -2.41 -11.56 9.33
C ILE A 206 -1.89 -12.41 10.50
N LYS A 207 -0.66 -12.15 10.97
CA LYS A 207 -0.08 -12.77 12.17
C LYS A 207 0.81 -11.78 12.90
N ASN A 208 0.74 -11.81 14.23
CA ASN A 208 1.50 -10.98 15.15
C ASN A 208 1.28 -9.48 14.92
N GLU A 209 0.09 -9.09 14.46
CA GLU A 209 -0.23 -7.68 14.23
C GLU A 209 -0.08 -6.87 15.52
N ASP A 210 -0.53 -7.39 16.65
CA ASP A 210 -0.43 -6.78 17.98
C ASP A 210 1.00 -6.31 18.33
N LEU A 211 2.03 -7.04 17.86
CA LEU A 211 3.43 -6.69 18.08
C LEU A 211 3.90 -5.48 17.25
N LEU A 212 3.15 -5.03 16.24
CA LEU A 212 3.49 -3.82 15.48
C LEU A 212 3.54 -2.59 16.40
N ALA A 213 2.70 -2.55 17.44
CA ALA A 213 2.65 -1.45 18.39
C ALA A 213 3.90 -1.37 19.28
N ASP A 214 4.65 -2.47 19.41
CA ASP A 214 5.88 -2.53 20.19
C ASP A 214 7.12 -2.05 19.41
N LEU A 215 7.01 -1.93 18.08
CA LEU A 215 8.07 -1.47 17.21
C LEU A 215 8.43 0.00 17.47
N LYS A 216 9.72 0.31 17.37
CA LYS A 216 10.29 1.62 17.67
C LYS A 216 11.20 2.07 16.53
N VAL A 217 11.45 3.37 16.49
CA VAL A 217 12.47 3.93 15.61
C VAL A 217 13.81 3.27 15.90
N GLY A 218 14.47 2.79 14.85
CA GLY A 218 15.75 2.07 14.93
C GLY A 218 15.64 0.55 15.05
N ASP A 219 14.45 -0.04 15.24
CA ASP A 219 14.28 -1.48 15.05
C ASP A 219 14.64 -1.88 13.63
N VAL A 220 15.15 -3.10 13.41
CA VAL A 220 15.75 -3.49 12.13
C VAL A 220 14.95 -4.58 11.47
N ILE A 221 14.59 -4.39 10.21
CA ILE A 221 14.05 -5.45 9.35
C ILE A 221 15.21 -6.36 9.00
N GLU A 222 15.35 -7.50 9.66
CA GLU A 222 16.43 -8.43 9.35
C GLU A 222 16.27 -9.03 7.97
N SER A 223 15.03 -9.36 7.60
CA SER A 223 14.71 -9.82 6.24
C SER A 223 13.22 -9.72 5.92
N MET A 224 12.91 -9.58 4.64
CA MET A 224 11.58 -9.88 4.10
C MET A 224 11.68 -11.01 3.08
N GLN A 225 10.77 -11.98 3.16
CA GLN A 225 10.78 -13.14 2.27
C GLN A 225 9.39 -13.47 1.75
N VAL A 226 9.25 -13.67 0.44
CA VAL A 226 8.00 -14.15 -0.16
C VAL A 226 7.84 -15.65 0.16
N VAL A 227 6.81 -15.99 0.93
CA VAL A 227 6.55 -17.38 1.36
C VAL A 227 5.54 -18.10 0.46
N SER A 228 4.70 -17.37 -0.27
CA SER A 228 3.79 -17.94 -1.27
C SER A 228 3.30 -16.88 -2.26
N GLY A 229 2.88 -17.31 -3.45
CA GLY A 229 2.26 -16.44 -4.46
C GLY A 229 3.25 -15.66 -5.32
N LEU A 230 4.55 -15.99 -5.28
CA LEU A 230 5.57 -15.41 -6.15
C LEU A 230 5.31 -15.70 -7.64
N ASP A 231 4.67 -16.83 -7.93
CA ASP A 231 4.18 -17.22 -9.26
C ASP A 231 3.14 -16.26 -9.85
N ASN A 232 2.48 -15.46 -9.00
CA ASN A 232 1.57 -14.39 -9.46
C ASN A 232 2.31 -13.12 -9.89
N LEU A 233 3.62 -13.01 -9.65
CA LEU A 233 4.40 -11.85 -10.05
C LEU A 233 4.77 -11.95 -11.54
N VAL A 234 4.38 -10.93 -12.29
CA VAL A 234 4.62 -10.80 -13.73
C VAL A 234 5.55 -9.62 -13.97
N ASN A 235 6.41 -9.74 -15.00
CA ASN A 235 7.44 -8.77 -15.36
C ASN A 235 8.41 -8.42 -14.21
N PRO A 236 8.98 -9.42 -13.50
CA PRO A 236 9.95 -9.15 -12.46
C PRO A 236 11.19 -8.50 -13.07
N THR A 237 11.66 -7.42 -12.44
CA THR A 237 12.88 -6.74 -12.86
C THR A 237 14.11 -7.25 -12.10
N TYR A 238 13.93 -7.87 -10.93
CA TYR A 238 15.04 -8.42 -10.13
C TYR A 238 15.85 -9.50 -10.86
N LYS A 239 15.24 -10.19 -11.83
CA LYS A 239 15.91 -11.20 -12.67
C LYS A 239 16.76 -10.62 -13.81
N ILE A 240 16.64 -9.32 -14.08
CA ILE A 240 17.33 -8.65 -15.20
C ILE A 240 18.72 -8.16 -14.77
N ALA A 241 19.02 -8.13 -13.47
CA ALA A 241 20.36 -7.88 -12.95
C ALA A 241 21.20 -9.17 -13.01
N GLY A 242 21.68 -9.52 -14.20
CA GLY A 242 22.59 -10.64 -14.48
C GLY A 242 23.52 -10.32 -15.64
#